data_AF-A0A1I1XNN3-F1
#
_entry.id   AF-A0A1I1XNN3-F1
#
_cell.length_a   1.000
_cell.length_b   1.000
_cell.length_c   1.000
_cell.angle_alpha   90.00
_cell.angle_beta   90.00
_cell.angle_gamma   90.00
#
_symmetry.space_group_name_H-M   'P 1'
#
loop_
_entity.id
_entity.type
_entity.pdbx_description
1 polymer ?
#
loop_
_entity_poly.entity_id
_entity_poly.type
_entity_poly.pdbx_seq_one_letter_code
_entity_poly.pdbx_strand_id
1 'polypeptide(L)'
;MTELSKEEENILKRINEKSKSDYKAFEKFRTEEYPKKSLEERIDYWTDLIYKNMKWQGEVTGDEYDGMFTKEWFDDNVRFDPEFNKIFSVVAENLKLDMKKLETLK
;
A
#
# COMPACT_ATOMS: atom_id res chain seq x y z
N MET A 1 -23.60 11.88 -24.92
CA MET A 1 -22.24 11.36 -24.61
C MET A 1 -21.28 12.18 -25.44
N THR A 2 -20.37 12.91 -24.81
CA THR A 2 -19.31 13.65 -25.49
C THR A 2 -18.28 12.64 -26.00
N GLU A 3 -18.03 12.61 -27.31
CA GLU A 3 -16.94 11.79 -27.88
C GLU A 3 -15.60 12.40 -27.46
N LEU A 4 -14.64 11.55 -27.08
CA LEU A 4 -13.30 11.98 -26.73
C LEU A 4 -12.56 12.41 -28.00
N SER A 5 -11.71 13.44 -27.87
CA SER A 5 -10.76 13.78 -28.93
C SER A 5 -9.72 12.67 -29.08
N LYS A 6 -9.13 12.57 -30.28
CA LYS A 6 -8.02 11.63 -30.56
C LYS A 6 -6.83 11.80 -29.61
N GLU A 7 -6.63 13.00 -29.07
CA GLU A 7 -5.57 13.28 -28.10
C GLU A 7 -5.90 12.68 -26.73
N GLU A 8 -7.14 12.85 -26.26
CA GLU A 8 -7.64 12.25 -25.01
C GLU A 8 -7.63 10.70 -25.09
N GLU A 9 -8.03 10.12 -26.22
CA GLU A 9 -7.96 8.67 -26.44
C GLU A 9 -6.53 8.13 -26.32
N ASN A 10 -5.56 8.85 -26.90
CA ASN A 10 -4.15 8.47 -26.83
C ASN A 10 -3.57 8.61 -25.42
N ILE A 11 -3.97 9.65 -24.67
CA ILE A 11 -3.58 9.83 -23.27
C ILE A 11 -4.13 8.67 -22.42
N LEU A 12 -5.42 8.34 -22.56
CA LEU A 12 -6.04 7.23 -21.84
C LEU A 12 -5.37 5.90 -22.16
N LYS A 13 -5.02 5.66 -23.43
CA LYS A 13 -4.28 4.46 -23.84
C LYS A 13 -2.93 4.37 -23.13
N ARG A 14 -2.15 5.47 -23.08
CA ARG A 14 -0.85 5.50 -22.39
C ARG A 14 -1.00 5.29 -20.88
N ILE A 15 -2.01 5.90 -20.25
CA ILE A 15 -2.31 5.69 -18.82
C ILE A 15 -2.61 4.21 -18.57
N ASN A 16 -3.46 3.60 -19.38
CA ASN A 16 -3.83 2.20 -19.24
C ASN A 16 -2.64 1.25 -19.46
N GLU A 17 -1.82 1.50 -20.47
CA GLU A 17 -0.59 0.73 -20.73
C GLU A 17 0.40 0.83 -19.56
N LYS A 18 0.59 2.04 -19.01
CA LYS A 18 1.41 2.26 -17.83
C LYS A 18 0.86 1.51 -16.61
N SER A 19 -0.43 1.66 -16.30
CA SER A 19 -1.05 0.97 -15.17
C SER A 19 -0.92 -0.56 -15.28
N LYS A 20 -1.04 -1.12 -16.48
CA LYS A 20 -0.82 -2.56 -16.71
C LYS A 20 0.64 -2.96 -16.48
N SER A 21 1.59 -2.14 -16.89
CA SER A 21 3.02 -2.38 -16.66
C SER A 21 3.35 -2.33 -15.17
N ASP A 22 2.85 -1.31 -14.46
CA ASP A 22 3.07 -1.13 -13.03
C ASP A 22 2.45 -2.28 -12.24
N TYR A 23 1.24 -2.73 -12.61
CA TYR A 23 0.59 -3.90 -12.02
C TYR A 23 1.44 -5.17 -12.20
N LYS A 24 1.97 -5.42 -13.39
CA LYS A 24 2.85 -6.58 -13.65
C LYS A 24 4.13 -6.53 -12.83
N ALA A 25 4.75 -5.35 -12.71
CA ALA A 25 5.95 -5.18 -11.90
C ALA A 25 5.65 -5.44 -10.41
N PHE A 26 4.51 -4.97 -9.93
CA PHE A 26 4.06 -5.22 -8.56
C PHE A 26 3.76 -6.70 -8.30
N GLU A 27 3.06 -7.38 -9.22
CA GLU A 27 2.83 -8.83 -9.11
C GLU A 27 4.14 -9.61 -9.09
N LYS A 28 5.09 -9.24 -9.95
CA LYS A 28 6.42 -9.86 -9.96
C LYS A 28 7.14 -9.65 -8.63
N PHE A 29 7.16 -8.42 -8.12
CA PHE A 29 7.74 -8.13 -6.81
C PHE A 29 7.10 -9.00 -5.72
N ARG A 30 5.77 -9.07 -5.67
CA ARG A 30 5.06 -9.84 -4.63
C ARG A 30 5.28 -11.34 -4.71
N THR A 31 5.39 -11.89 -5.92
CA THR A 31 5.45 -13.35 -6.12
C THR A 31 6.88 -13.89 -6.22
N GLU A 32 7.84 -13.10 -6.70
CA GLU A 32 9.20 -13.56 -6.98
C GLU A 32 10.27 -12.94 -6.07
N GLU A 33 10.10 -11.69 -5.64
CA GLU A 33 11.13 -10.93 -4.92
C GLU A 33 10.86 -10.86 -3.43
N TYR A 34 9.66 -10.45 -3.03
CA TYR A 34 9.24 -10.31 -1.64
C TYR A 34 9.40 -11.61 -0.83
N PRO A 35 9.04 -12.81 -1.33
CA PRO A 35 9.18 -14.05 -0.54
C PRO A 35 10.63 -14.45 -0.26
N LYS A 36 11.60 -13.88 -0.99
CA LYS A 36 13.04 -14.13 -0.78
C LYS A 36 13.66 -13.19 0.24
N LYS A 37 12.92 -12.15 0.67
CA LYS A 37 13.39 -11.19 1.67
C LYS A 37 13.43 -11.82 3.05
N SER A 38 14.45 -11.47 3.81
CA SER A 38 14.51 -11.75 5.23
C SER A 38 13.38 -11.04 5.98
N LEU A 39 13.15 -11.44 7.24
CA LEU A 39 12.15 -10.77 8.08
C LEU A 39 12.47 -9.27 8.27
N GLU A 40 13.76 -8.94 8.46
CA GLU A 40 14.24 -7.55 8.63
C GLU A 40 13.96 -6.71 7.37
N GLU A 41 14.30 -7.22 6.18
CA GLU A 41 14.01 -6.52 4.93
C GLU A 41 12.51 -6.33 4.67
N ARG A 42 11.67 -7.26 5.14
CA ARG A 42 10.21 -7.11 5.06
C ARG A 42 9.71 -6.05 6.04
N ILE A 43 10.24 -5.99 7.25
CA ILE A 43 9.95 -4.93 8.22
C ILE A 43 10.33 -3.56 7.66
N ASP A 44 11.51 -3.43 7.07
CA ASP A 44 11.96 -2.17 6.45
C ASP A 44 11.03 -1.75 5.31
N TYR A 45 10.70 -2.69 4.42
CA TYR A 45 9.75 -2.45 3.33
C TYR A 45 8.40 -1.92 3.84
N TRP A 46 7.82 -2.57 4.85
CA TRP A 46 6.52 -2.19 5.40
C TRP A 46 6.59 -0.86 6.16
N THR A 47 7.68 -0.60 6.88
CA THR A 47 7.92 0.68 7.56
C THR A 47 7.92 1.83 6.56
N ASP A 48 8.69 1.70 5.48
CA ASP A 48 8.77 2.71 4.43
C ASP A 48 7.44 2.92 3.70
N LEU A 49 6.74 1.82 3.39
CA LEU A 49 5.47 1.87 2.67
C LEU A 49 4.39 2.56 3.50
N ILE A 50 4.23 2.16 4.75
CA ILE A 50 3.22 2.72 5.65
C ILE A 50 3.52 4.20 5.93
N TYR A 51 4.77 4.56 6.22
CA TYR A 51 5.16 5.95 6.42
C TYR A 51 4.81 6.84 5.20
N LYS A 52 5.15 6.38 3.99
CA LYS A 52 4.84 7.12 2.75
C LYS A 52 3.33 7.28 2.55
N ASN A 53 2.56 6.23 2.77
CA ASN A 53 1.11 6.28 2.62
C ASN A 53 0.47 7.20 3.65
N MET A 54 0.86 7.12 4.92
CA MET A 54 0.35 7.99 5.98
C MET A 54 0.62 9.47 5.69
N LYS A 55 1.85 9.79 5.25
CA LYS A 55 2.19 11.15 4.85
C LYS A 55 1.31 11.64 3.71
N TRP A 56 1.13 10.82 2.67
CA TRP A 56 0.31 11.19 1.53
C TRP A 56 -1.17 11.37 1.91
N GLN A 57 -1.73 10.49 2.75
CA GLN A 57 -3.09 10.65 3.25
C GLN A 57 -3.23 11.92 4.10
N GLY A 58 -2.30 12.17 5.02
CA GLY A 58 -2.30 13.41 5.81
C GLY A 58 -2.26 14.68 4.93
N GLU A 59 -1.50 14.65 3.83
CA GLU A 59 -1.44 15.77 2.87
C GLU A 59 -2.74 15.95 2.07
N VAL A 60 -3.46 14.86 1.76
CA VAL A 60 -4.66 14.88 0.90
C VAL A 60 -5.95 15.09 1.70
N THR A 61 -6.08 14.43 2.84
CA THR A 61 -7.33 14.31 3.61
C THR A 61 -7.28 15.06 4.94
N GLY A 62 -6.08 15.43 5.40
CA GLY A 62 -5.86 15.97 6.75
C GLY A 62 -5.83 14.91 7.85
N ASP A 63 -5.96 13.62 7.50
CA ASP A 63 -5.84 12.50 8.43
C ASP A 63 -4.94 11.41 7.85
N GLU A 64 -3.80 11.19 8.51
CA GLU A 64 -2.77 10.21 8.12
C GLU A 64 -3.28 8.76 8.15
N TYR A 65 -4.40 8.50 8.83
CA TYR A 65 -4.99 7.18 8.97
C TYR A 65 -6.16 6.96 8.01
N ASP A 66 -6.58 7.98 7.25
CA ASP A 66 -7.77 7.88 6.40
C ASP A 66 -7.64 6.78 5.36
N GLY A 67 -8.64 5.90 5.31
CA GLY A 67 -8.67 4.73 4.44
C GLY A 67 -7.59 3.66 4.71
N MET A 68 -6.80 3.78 5.77
CA MET A 68 -5.76 2.81 6.16
C MET A 68 -6.16 2.02 7.42
N PHE A 69 -5.50 0.88 7.63
CA PHE A 69 -5.63 0.04 8.84
C PHE A 69 -7.04 -0.49 9.14
N THR A 70 -7.92 -0.53 8.15
CA THR A 70 -9.23 -1.17 8.26
C THR A 70 -9.06 -2.69 8.45
N LYS A 71 -10.12 -3.35 8.93
CA LYS A 71 -10.11 -4.81 9.05
C LYS A 71 -9.79 -5.52 7.72
N GLU A 72 -10.38 -5.06 6.62
CA GLU A 72 -10.13 -5.61 5.27
C GLU A 72 -8.66 -5.47 4.88
N TRP A 73 -8.07 -4.30 5.13
CA TRP A 73 -6.66 -4.06 4.86
C TRP A 73 -5.76 -5.01 5.66
N PHE A 74 -6.06 -5.25 6.95
CA PHE A 74 -5.31 -6.24 7.73
C PHE A 74 -5.50 -7.66 7.20
N ASP A 75 -6.73 -8.07 6.91
CA ASP A 75 -7.04 -9.41 6.41
C ASP A 75 -6.29 -9.70 5.10
N ASP A 76 -6.26 -8.75 4.17
CA ASP A 76 -5.56 -8.89 2.89
C ASP A 76 -4.04 -8.98 3.06
N ASN A 77 -3.47 -8.22 3.99
CA ASN A 77 -2.03 -8.26 4.24
C ASN A 77 -1.59 -9.52 5.00
N VAL A 78 -2.44 -10.05 5.89
CA VAL A 78 -2.20 -11.36 6.53
C VAL A 78 -2.31 -12.50 5.52
N ARG A 79 -3.25 -12.43 4.56
CA ARG A 79 -3.34 -13.42 3.47
C ARG A 79 -2.11 -13.39 2.57
N PHE A 80 -1.55 -12.20 2.33
CA PHE A 80 -0.35 -12.03 1.53
C PHE A 80 0.92 -12.49 2.25
N ASP A 81 1.10 -12.07 3.50
CA ASP A 81 2.23 -12.46 4.33
C ASP A 81 1.72 -13.02 5.66
N PRO A 82 1.79 -14.35 5.88
CA PRO A 82 1.34 -14.96 7.13
C PRO A 82 2.05 -14.44 8.38
N GLU A 83 3.25 -13.88 8.25
CA GLU A 83 3.98 -13.25 9.36
C GLU A 83 3.64 -11.75 9.52
N PHE A 84 2.69 -11.22 8.74
CA PHE A 84 2.35 -9.80 8.72
C PHE A 84 2.02 -9.25 10.11
N ASN A 85 1.29 -9.98 10.96
CA ASN A 85 0.98 -9.50 12.32
C ASN A 85 2.26 -9.23 13.15
N LYS A 86 3.28 -10.09 13.00
CA LYS A 86 4.57 -9.92 13.67
C LYS A 86 5.33 -8.75 13.07
N ILE A 87 5.36 -8.64 11.75
CA ILE A 87 5.99 -7.53 11.03
C ILE A 87 5.35 -6.20 11.45
N PHE A 88 4.01 -6.13 11.40
CA PHE A 88 3.23 -4.94 11.70
C PHE A 88 3.43 -4.47 13.14
N SER A 89 3.57 -5.39 14.10
CA SER A 89 3.87 -5.02 15.49
C SER A 89 5.17 -4.23 15.60
N VAL A 90 6.23 -4.66 14.91
CA VAL A 90 7.52 -3.94 14.88
C VAL A 90 7.40 -2.63 14.10
N VAL A 91 6.69 -2.62 12.98
CA VAL A 91 6.46 -1.41 12.18
C VAL A 91 5.70 -0.35 12.99
N ALA A 92 4.68 -0.77 13.74
CA ALA A 92 3.89 0.13 14.59
C ALA A 92 4.76 0.79 15.67
N GLU A 93 5.70 0.05 16.26
CA GLU A 93 6.68 0.59 17.20
C GLU A 93 7.66 1.55 16.51
N ASN A 94 8.21 1.16 15.35
CA ASN A 94 9.16 1.98 14.59
C ASN A 94 8.57 3.34 14.18
N LEU A 95 7.31 3.33 13.72
CA LEU A 95 6.59 4.53 13.29
C LEU A 95 5.89 5.26 14.44
N LYS A 96 5.89 4.70 15.65
CA LYS A 96 5.17 5.22 16.82
C LYS A 96 3.69 5.47 16.52
N LEU A 97 3.04 4.50 15.87
CA LEU A 97 1.63 4.61 15.50
C LEU A 97 0.75 4.80 16.73
N ASP A 98 -0.29 5.64 16.60
CA ASP A 98 -1.26 5.84 17.66
C ASP A 98 -2.21 4.64 17.72
N MET A 99 -1.89 3.69 18.59
CA MET A 99 -2.68 2.47 18.76
C MET A 99 -4.14 2.74 19.15
N LYS A 100 -4.43 3.88 19.82
CA LYS A 100 -5.82 4.23 20.16
C LYS A 100 -6.62 4.60 18.93
N LYS A 101 -6.02 5.31 17.97
CA LYS A 101 -6.66 5.59 16.67
C LYS A 101 -6.88 4.31 15.88
N LEU A 102 -5.90 3.40 15.87
CA LEU A 102 -6.04 2.12 15.17
C LEU A 102 -7.19 1.25 15.71
N GLU A 103 -7.44 1.27 17.02
CA GLU A 103 -8.57 0.55 17.62
C GLU A 103 -9.93 1.09 17.20
N THR A 104 -10.03 2.38 16.87
CA THR A 104 -11.28 3.01 16.41
C THR A 104 -11.61 2.73 14.94
N LEU A 105 -10.66 2.18 14.17
CA LEU A 105 -10.78 1.86 12.74
C LEU A 105 -11.10 0.38 12.46
N LYS A 106 -11.17 -0.45 13.52
CA LYS A 106 -11.52 -1.89 13.47
C LYS A 106 -13.02 -2.10 13.37
#